data_AF-A0A3P8M0I0-F1
#
_entry.id   AF-A0A3P8M0I0-F1
#
_cell.length_a   1.000
_cell.length_b   1.000
_cell.length_c   1.000
_cell.angle_alpha   90.00
_cell.angle_beta   90.00
_cell.angle_gamma   90.00
#
_symmetry.space_group_name_H-M   'P 1'
#
loop_
_entity.id
_entity.type
_entity.pdbx_description
1 polymer ?
#
loop_
_entity_poly.entity_id
_entity_poly.type
_entity_poly.pdbx_seq_one_letter_code
_entity_poly.pdbx_strand_id
1 'polypeptide(L)'
;MREILDTCGFSYIGLNEESFDHDLKIGQALEMLHRLMTLAKERKLGFGVKLTNTLGTINRKGALPGDEMYISGRALFPLAINVAALLSREFDGRLPISYSGGASQLTIREIFETGIRPITMATDLLKPGGYLRLKRLHARAGAGQRLGFTAGGRPAPQRAGRKSHQHGVHPEALEIAGPHRGPRAAAAHRLLRRALRERLRD
;
A
#
# COMPACT_ATOMS: atom_id res chain seq x y z
N MET A 1 15.09 -1.19 1.24
CA MET A 1 14.25 -1.97 0.29
C MET A 1 14.59 -3.46 0.33
N ARG A 2 15.86 -3.84 0.14
CA ARG A 2 16.36 -5.22 0.20
C ARG A 2 15.87 -5.99 1.44
N GLU A 3 16.09 -5.43 2.63
CA GLU A 3 15.66 -6.00 3.91
C GLU A 3 14.16 -6.35 3.98
N ILE A 4 13.29 -5.48 3.42
CA ILE A 4 11.85 -5.70 3.39
C ILE A 4 11.52 -6.94 2.54
N LEU A 5 12.16 -7.07 1.38
CA LEU A 5 11.95 -8.22 0.50
C LEU A 5 12.45 -9.51 1.15
N ASP A 6 13.61 -9.48 1.80
CA ASP A 6 14.18 -10.67 2.45
C ASP A 6 13.33 -11.14 3.62
N THR A 7 12.92 -10.21 4.49
CA THR A 7 12.01 -10.51 5.61
C THR A 7 10.67 -11.07 5.14
N CYS A 8 10.23 -10.70 3.93
CA CYS A 8 8.99 -11.17 3.33
C CYS A 8 9.13 -12.47 2.52
N GLY A 9 10.31 -13.12 2.50
CA GLY A 9 10.54 -14.35 1.74
C GLY A 9 10.76 -14.14 0.23
N PHE A 10 11.14 -12.93 -0.20
CA PHE A 10 11.41 -12.56 -1.59
C PHE A 10 12.90 -12.35 -1.88
N SER A 11 13.77 -13.10 -1.21
CA SER A 11 15.24 -13.04 -1.36
C SER A 11 15.74 -13.38 -2.77
N TYR A 12 14.96 -14.16 -3.54
CA TYR A 12 15.28 -14.51 -4.92
C TYR A 12 15.26 -13.33 -5.90
N ILE A 13 14.58 -12.22 -5.54
CA ILE A 13 14.45 -11.04 -6.38
C ILE A 13 15.79 -10.29 -6.41
N GLY A 14 16.43 -10.18 -7.57
CA GLY A 14 17.63 -9.35 -7.75
C GLY A 14 17.27 -7.88 -7.95
N LEU A 15 17.98 -6.98 -7.27
CA LEU A 15 17.84 -5.54 -7.46
C LEU A 15 19.14 -5.02 -8.06
N ASN A 16 19.04 -4.13 -9.05
CA ASN A 16 20.20 -3.39 -9.55
C ASN A 16 20.24 -2.04 -8.83
N GLU A 17 21.23 -1.83 -7.95
CA GLU A 17 21.31 -0.61 -7.14
C GLU A 17 21.51 0.65 -8.01
N GLU A 18 22.30 0.53 -9.07
CA GLU A 18 22.59 1.62 -10.02
C GLU A 18 21.30 2.15 -10.69
N SER A 19 20.33 1.26 -10.99
CA SER A 19 19.05 1.68 -11.57
C SER A 19 18.27 2.62 -10.62
N PHE A 20 18.48 2.55 -9.30
CA PHE A 20 17.83 3.44 -8.34
C PHE A 20 18.59 4.76 -8.11
N ASP A 21 19.81 4.89 -8.62
CA ASP A 21 20.58 6.13 -8.46
C ASP A 21 20.01 7.28 -9.28
N HIS A 22 19.45 6.95 -10.44
CA HIS A 22 18.76 7.89 -11.32
C HIS A 22 17.31 8.17 -10.94
N ASP A 23 16.74 7.39 -10.01
CA ASP A 23 15.36 7.56 -9.56
C ASP A 23 15.18 8.79 -8.65
N LEU A 24 13.95 9.32 -8.68
CA LEU A 24 13.53 10.43 -7.80
C LEU A 24 13.72 10.04 -6.33
N LYS A 25 14.60 10.75 -5.62
CA LYS A 25 14.88 10.48 -4.21
C LYS A 25 13.71 10.93 -3.34
N ILE A 26 13.50 10.23 -2.22
CA ILE A 26 12.32 10.44 -1.37
C ILE A 26 12.19 11.89 -0.88
N GLY A 27 13.28 12.53 -0.44
CA GLY A 27 13.24 13.92 0.01
C GLY A 27 12.73 14.88 -1.09
N GLN A 28 13.30 14.75 -2.30
CA GLN A 28 12.88 15.53 -3.47
C GLN A 28 11.42 15.25 -3.83
N ALA A 29 10.97 14.00 -3.73
CA ALA A 29 9.58 13.63 -3.96
C ALA A 29 8.64 14.32 -2.96
N LEU A 30 8.98 14.32 -1.66
CA LEU A 30 8.16 14.97 -0.63
C LEU A 30 8.05 16.47 -0.87
N GLU A 31 9.16 17.15 -1.15
CA GLU A 31 9.19 18.59 -1.47
C GLU A 31 8.34 18.91 -2.71
N MET A 32 8.48 18.11 -3.77
CA MET A 32 7.66 18.24 -4.98
C MET A 32 6.17 18.07 -4.68
N LEU A 33 5.80 17.05 -3.89
CA LEU A 33 4.41 16.79 -3.53
C LEU A 33 3.79 17.92 -2.70
N HIS A 34 4.54 18.51 -1.75
CA HIS A 34 4.09 19.70 -1.01
C HIS A 34 3.79 20.89 -1.93
N ARG A 35 4.67 21.16 -2.91
CA ARG A 35 4.46 22.23 -3.89
C ARG A 35 3.24 21.95 -4.78
N LEU A 36 3.09 20.73 -5.27
CA LEU A 36 1.96 20.34 -6.13
C LEU A 36 0.62 20.40 -5.40
N MET A 37 0.57 19.98 -4.12
CA MET A 37 -0.64 20.11 -3.31
C MET A 37 -1.04 21.57 -3.09
N THR A 38 -0.07 22.44 -2.83
CA THR A 38 -0.30 23.89 -2.69
C THR A 38 -0.83 24.48 -4.00
N LEU A 39 -0.16 24.21 -5.12
CA LEU A 39 -0.56 24.69 -6.44
C LEU A 39 -1.98 24.22 -6.82
N ALA A 40 -2.30 22.95 -6.57
CA ALA A 40 -3.63 22.41 -6.85
C ALA A 40 -4.71 23.14 -6.04
N LYS A 41 -4.43 23.47 -4.76
CA LYS A 41 -5.35 24.25 -3.91
C LYS A 41 -5.56 25.66 -4.47
N GLU A 42 -4.49 26.36 -4.85
CA GLU A 42 -4.58 27.70 -5.45
C GLU A 42 -5.39 27.70 -6.75
N ARG A 43 -5.21 26.66 -7.58
CA ARG A 43 -5.91 26.50 -8.85
C ARG A 43 -7.29 25.85 -8.71
N LYS A 44 -7.73 25.53 -7.48
CA LYS A 44 -9.01 24.85 -7.19
C LYS A 44 -9.16 23.49 -7.93
N LEU A 45 -8.06 22.76 -8.10
CA LEU A 45 -8.01 21.44 -8.73
C LEU A 45 -7.80 20.33 -7.68
N GLY A 46 -8.20 19.11 -8.04
CA GLY A 46 -7.85 17.91 -7.27
C GLY A 46 -6.43 17.44 -7.59
N PHE A 47 -5.69 17.00 -6.59
CA PHE A 47 -4.37 16.40 -6.75
C PHE A 47 -4.25 15.14 -5.90
N GLY A 48 -3.52 14.14 -6.41
CA GLY A 48 -3.28 12.87 -5.75
C GLY A 48 -2.19 12.07 -6.45
N VAL A 49 -1.77 10.97 -5.84
CA VAL A 49 -0.70 10.11 -6.35
C VAL A 49 -1.18 8.69 -6.61
N LYS A 50 -0.45 7.96 -7.46
CA LYS A 50 -0.70 6.54 -7.75
C LYS A 50 0.48 5.68 -7.30
N LEU A 51 0.22 4.71 -6.43
CA LEU A 51 1.22 3.81 -5.85
C LEU A 51 0.86 2.35 -6.12
N THR A 52 1.58 1.58 -6.90
CA THR A 52 2.69 1.93 -7.78
C THR A 52 2.45 1.25 -9.14
N ASN A 53 3.35 1.43 -10.09
CA ASN A 53 3.38 0.61 -11.29
C ASN A 53 4.08 -0.73 -10.98
N THR A 54 5.19 -1.02 -11.63
CA THR A 54 6.03 -2.19 -11.41
C THR A 54 7.36 -1.77 -10.80
N LEU A 55 8.13 -2.74 -10.29
CA LEU A 55 9.50 -2.51 -9.84
C LEU A 55 10.46 -3.20 -10.81
N GLY A 56 11.47 -2.48 -11.31
CA GLY A 56 12.56 -3.04 -12.10
C GLY A 56 13.46 -3.93 -11.25
N THR A 57 13.83 -5.09 -11.79
CA THR A 57 14.61 -6.14 -11.11
C THR A 57 15.51 -6.84 -12.11
N ILE A 58 16.56 -7.50 -11.61
CA ILE A 58 17.48 -8.26 -12.47
C ILE A 58 16.74 -9.47 -13.07
N ASN A 59 16.84 -9.64 -14.38
CA ASN A 59 16.29 -10.77 -15.11
C ASN A 59 17.14 -12.04 -14.91
N ARG A 60 16.89 -12.76 -13.82
CA ARG A 60 17.57 -14.04 -13.54
C ARG A 60 16.93 -15.26 -14.20
N LYS A 61 15.74 -15.10 -14.77
CA LYS A 61 14.94 -16.24 -15.27
C LYS A 61 15.19 -16.57 -16.73
N GLY A 62 15.82 -15.67 -17.49
CA GLY A 62 16.04 -15.83 -18.93
C GLY A 62 14.75 -15.95 -19.75
N ALA A 63 13.58 -15.68 -19.14
CA ALA A 63 12.28 -15.81 -19.77
C ALA A 63 11.92 -14.62 -20.66
N LEU A 64 12.59 -13.48 -20.44
CA LEU A 64 12.48 -12.26 -21.23
C LEU A 64 13.87 -11.92 -21.80
N PRO A 65 13.95 -11.24 -22.95
CA PRO A 65 15.22 -10.70 -23.44
C PRO A 65 15.74 -9.57 -22.53
N GLY A 66 17.06 -9.40 -22.45
CA GLY A 66 17.73 -8.34 -21.69
C GLY A 66 17.97 -8.64 -20.21
N ASP A 67 18.66 -7.73 -19.52
CA ASP A 67 19.11 -7.91 -18.13
C ASP A 67 18.09 -7.46 -17.07
N GLU A 68 17.00 -6.82 -17.50
CA GLU A 68 15.96 -6.28 -16.61
C GLU A 68 14.61 -6.96 -16.83
N MET A 69 13.86 -7.12 -15.73
CA MET A 69 12.47 -7.55 -15.75
C MET A 69 11.67 -6.78 -14.69
N TYR A 70 10.36 -6.72 -14.87
CA TYR A 70 9.46 -6.00 -13.96
C TYR A 70 8.67 -6.95 -13.06
N ILE A 71 8.72 -6.72 -11.74
CA ILE A 71 7.90 -7.47 -10.80
C ILE A 71 6.56 -6.75 -10.51
N SER A 72 5.53 -7.56 -10.31
CA SER A 72 4.20 -7.14 -9.86
C SER A 72 3.62 -8.14 -8.86
N GLY A 73 2.40 -7.89 -8.39
CA GLY A 73 1.70 -8.81 -7.50
C GLY A 73 2.27 -8.84 -6.08
N ARG A 74 2.22 -10.01 -5.43
CA ARG A 74 2.45 -10.17 -3.98
C ARG A 74 3.81 -9.63 -3.52
N ALA A 75 4.86 -9.79 -4.31
CA ALA A 75 6.20 -9.29 -3.97
C ALA A 75 6.27 -7.76 -3.91
N LEU A 76 5.40 -7.07 -4.66
CA LEU A 76 5.36 -5.60 -4.69
C LEU A 76 4.54 -5.02 -3.53
N PHE A 77 3.64 -5.82 -2.93
CA PHE A 77 2.79 -5.40 -1.83
C PHE A 77 3.56 -4.78 -0.65
N PRO A 78 4.56 -5.45 -0.03
CA PRO A 78 5.23 -4.91 1.14
C PRO A 78 5.97 -3.60 0.83
N LEU A 79 6.44 -3.39 -0.40
CA LEU A 79 7.09 -2.13 -0.79
C LEU A 79 6.06 -1.01 -0.97
N ALA A 80 5.03 -1.25 -1.79
CA ALA A 80 4.02 -0.25 -2.12
C ALA A 80 3.23 0.24 -0.89
N ILE A 81 2.90 -0.67 0.03
CA ILE A 81 2.16 -0.31 1.25
C ILE A 81 3.02 0.51 2.22
N ASN A 82 4.33 0.26 2.28
CA ASN A 82 5.26 1.05 3.11
C ASN A 82 5.42 2.48 2.56
N VAL A 83 5.49 2.64 1.23
CA VAL A 83 5.47 3.98 0.61
C VAL A 83 4.16 4.70 0.91
N ALA A 84 3.02 4.00 0.81
CA ALA A 84 1.71 4.58 1.14
C ALA A 84 1.64 5.03 2.62
N ALA A 85 2.22 4.25 3.53
CA ALA A 85 2.30 4.60 4.96
C ALA A 85 3.21 5.81 5.21
N LEU A 86 4.36 5.88 4.53
CA LEU A 86 5.29 7.02 4.60
C LEU A 86 4.59 8.30 4.15
N LEU A 87 3.95 8.29 2.98
CA LEU A 87 3.24 9.46 2.45
C LEU A 87 2.04 9.83 3.33
N SER A 88 1.30 8.84 3.83
CA SER A 88 0.19 9.12 4.74
C SER A 88 0.65 9.79 6.04
N ARG A 89 1.83 9.45 6.55
CA ARG A 89 2.42 10.11 7.72
C ARG A 89 2.87 11.53 7.40
N GLU A 90 3.54 11.73 6.27
CA GLU A 90 4.04 13.05 5.85
C GLU A 90 2.90 14.07 5.65
N PHE A 91 1.80 13.63 5.04
CA PHE A 91 0.69 14.52 4.67
C PHE A 91 -0.51 14.43 5.63
N ASP A 92 -0.36 13.81 6.81
CA ASP A 92 -1.45 13.59 7.78
C ASP A 92 -2.70 12.90 7.18
N GLY A 93 -2.50 12.04 6.19
CA GLY A 93 -3.57 11.39 5.43
C GLY A 93 -4.40 12.32 4.56
N ARG A 94 -3.93 13.54 4.27
CA ARG A 94 -4.59 14.51 3.39
C ARG A 94 -4.30 14.29 1.91
N LEU A 95 -3.13 13.72 1.57
CA LEU A 95 -2.78 13.39 0.19
C LEU A 95 -3.64 12.21 -0.30
N PRO A 96 -4.49 12.38 -1.33
CA PRO A 96 -5.23 11.28 -1.92
C PRO A 96 -4.27 10.30 -2.61
N ILE A 97 -4.43 9.01 -2.31
CA ILE A 97 -3.61 7.92 -2.85
C ILE A 97 -4.53 6.92 -3.56
N SER A 98 -4.25 6.69 -4.84
CA SER A 98 -4.72 5.51 -5.58
C SER A 98 -3.67 4.40 -5.50
N TYR A 99 -4.12 3.14 -5.42
CA TYR A 99 -3.24 2.00 -5.12
C TYR A 99 -3.29 0.89 -6.15
N SER A 100 -2.12 0.36 -6.54
CA SER A 100 -1.92 -0.67 -7.55
C SER A 100 -0.65 -1.49 -7.24
N GLY A 101 -0.40 -1.83 -5.98
CA GLY A 101 0.79 -2.58 -5.55
C GLY A 101 0.46 -3.90 -4.90
N GLY A 102 0.14 -4.95 -5.67
CA GLY A 102 0.00 -6.30 -5.11
C GLY A 102 -1.17 -6.54 -4.15
N ALA A 103 -2.25 -5.76 -4.27
CA ALA A 103 -3.49 -6.04 -3.54
C ALA A 103 -4.04 -7.44 -3.90
N SER A 104 -4.68 -8.09 -2.94
CA SER A 104 -5.23 -9.44 -3.08
C SER A 104 -6.47 -9.61 -2.20
N GLN A 105 -7.17 -10.74 -2.31
CA GLN A 105 -8.32 -11.05 -1.43
C GLN A 105 -7.99 -10.94 0.05
N LEU A 106 -6.72 -11.17 0.40
CA LEU A 106 -6.28 -11.22 1.78
C LEU A 106 -5.72 -9.89 2.30
N THR A 107 -5.67 -8.84 1.47
CA THR A 107 -5.16 -7.51 1.86
C THR A 107 -6.10 -6.37 1.48
N ILE A 108 -7.09 -6.63 0.61
CA ILE A 108 -7.97 -5.60 0.05
C ILE A 108 -8.75 -4.84 1.13
N ARG A 109 -9.19 -5.54 2.18
CA ARG A 109 -9.96 -4.95 3.27
C ARG A 109 -9.09 -3.97 4.05
N GLU A 110 -7.89 -4.41 4.42
CA GLU A 110 -6.95 -3.61 5.20
C GLU A 110 -6.52 -2.36 4.42
N ILE A 111 -6.23 -2.49 3.12
CA ILE A 111 -5.91 -1.34 2.26
C ILE A 111 -7.11 -0.37 2.23
N PHE A 112 -8.32 -0.88 2.05
CA PHE A 112 -9.53 -0.05 1.99
C PHE A 112 -9.79 0.69 3.31
N GLU A 113 -9.60 0.04 4.46
CA GLU A 113 -9.77 0.62 5.80
C GLU A 113 -8.79 1.79 6.08
N THR A 114 -7.67 1.88 5.35
CA THR A 114 -6.77 3.05 5.44
C THR A 114 -7.36 4.32 4.82
N GLY A 115 -8.39 4.19 3.99
CA GLY A 115 -9.00 5.29 3.23
C GLY A 115 -8.42 5.49 1.83
N ILE A 116 -7.44 4.68 1.43
CA ILE A 116 -6.87 4.62 0.09
C ILE A 116 -7.95 4.23 -0.92
N ARG A 117 -8.07 5.02 -1.98
CA ARG A 117 -9.02 4.80 -3.08
C ARG A 117 -8.65 5.63 -4.31
N PRO A 118 -8.86 5.10 -5.53
CA PRO A 118 -9.28 3.74 -5.85
C PRO A 118 -8.17 2.69 -5.61
N ILE A 119 -8.54 1.41 -5.54
CA ILE A 119 -7.62 0.26 -5.52
C ILE A 119 -7.75 -0.49 -6.84
N THR A 120 -6.68 -0.54 -7.62
CA THR A 120 -6.56 -1.24 -8.90
C THR A 120 -5.87 -2.58 -8.69
N MET A 121 -6.40 -3.63 -9.34
CA MET A 121 -5.89 -5.00 -9.24
C MET A 121 -5.68 -5.58 -10.63
N ALA A 122 -4.55 -6.25 -10.85
CA ALA A 122 -4.24 -6.94 -12.10
C ALA A 122 -3.71 -8.36 -11.82
N THR A 123 -2.51 -8.47 -11.23
CA THR A 123 -1.83 -9.76 -11.04
C THR A 123 -2.64 -10.79 -10.25
N ASP A 124 -3.44 -10.39 -9.26
CA ASP A 124 -4.30 -11.32 -8.52
C ASP A 124 -5.48 -11.84 -9.34
N LEU A 125 -6.00 -11.02 -10.28
CA LEU A 125 -7.10 -11.37 -11.17
C LEU A 125 -6.63 -12.28 -12.32
N LEU A 126 -5.42 -12.07 -12.83
CA LEU A 126 -4.83 -12.87 -13.91
C LEU A 126 -4.37 -14.27 -13.48
N LYS A 127 -4.24 -14.52 -12.17
CA LYS A 127 -3.92 -15.86 -11.66
C LYS A 127 -5.12 -16.81 -11.76
N PRO A 128 -4.90 -18.13 -11.83
CA PRO A 128 -5.98 -19.12 -11.84
C PRO A 128 -7.05 -18.84 -10.76
N GLY A 129 -8.31 -18.84 -11.19
CA GLY A 129 -9.48 -18.52 -10.36
C GLY A 129 -9.60 -17.05 -9.93
N GLY A 130 -8.81 -16.11 -10.45
CA GLY A 130 -8.80 -14.70 -10.05
C GLY A 130 -10.11 -13.97 -10.32
N TYR A 131 -10.68 -14.13 -11.52
CA TYR A 131 -12.01 -13.60 -11.84
C TYR A 131 -13.10 -14.17 -10.93
N LEU A 132 -13.02 -15.45 -10.54
CA LEU A 132 -13.98 -16.08 -9.61
C LEU A 132 -13.90 -15.50 -8.19
N ARG A 133 -12.75 -14.92 -7.81
CA ARG A 133 -12.56 -14.26 -6.51
C ARG A 133 -13.14 -12.84 -6.47
N LEU A 134 -13.54 -12.26 -7.60
CA LEU A 134 -13.99 -10.85 -7.66
C LEU A 134 -15.17 -10.55 -6.73
N LYS A 135 -16.15 -11.46 -6.64
CA LYS A 135 -17.28 -11.32 -5.71
C LYS A 135 -16.82 -11.29 -4.24
N ARG A 136 -15.84 -12.12 -3.88
CA ARG A 136 -15.25 -12.14 -2.53
C ARG A 136 -14.39 -10.91 -2.26
N LEU A 137 -13.64 -10.45 -3.25
CA LEU A 137 -12.87 -9.19 -3.19
C LEU A 137 -13.79 -8.01 -2.90
N HIS A 138 -14.87 -7.88 -3.67
CA HIS A 138 -15.88 -6.85 -3.47
C HIS A 138 -16.52 -6.94 -2.09
N ALA A 139 -16.97 -8.13 -1.67
CA ALA A 139 -17.56 -8.33 -0.35
C ALA A 139 -16.60 -7.95 0.80
N ARG A 140 -15.31 -8.28 0.70
CA ARG A 140 -14.31 -7.93 1.73
C ARG A 140 -13.98 -6.45 1.76
N ALA A 141 -13.97 -5.76 0.62
CA ALA A 141 -13.80 -4.32 0.56
C ALA A 141 -15.05 -3.59 1.08
N GLY A 142 -16.24 -4.07 0.74
CA GLY A 142 -17.54 -3.49 1.09
C GLY A 142 -18.03 -3.81 2.52
N ALA A 143 -17.48 -4.83 3.19
CA ALA A 143 -17.88 -5.21 4.55
C ALA A 143 -17.65 -4.10 5.61
N GLY A 144 -16.96 -3.00 5.27
CA GLY A 144 -16.82 -1.81 6.10
C GLY A 144 -17.73 -0.63 5.75
N GLN A 145 -18.52 -0.68 4.66
CA GLN A 145 -19.42 0.40 4.25
C GLN A 145 -20.71 -0.15 3.63
N ARG A 146 -21.85 0.14 4.26
CA ARG A 146 -23.14 0.19 3.57
C ARG A 146 -23.03 1.37 2.58
N LEU A 147 -22.84 1.08 1.30
CA LEU A 147 -22.80 2.09 0.22
C LEU A 147 -24.18 2.76 0.11
N GLY A 148 -24.38 3.84 0.86
CA GLY A 148 -25.40 4.83 0.53
C GLY A 148 -24.89 5.64 -0.65
N PHE A 149 -25.23 5.26 -1.87
CA PHE A 149 -25.18 6.18 -3.00
C PHE A 149 -26.39 7.12 -2.87
N THR A 150 -26.20 8.25 -2.20
CA THR A 150 -27.09 9.41 -2.39
C THR A 150 -26.38 10.37 -3.34
N ALA A 151 -26.98 10.60 -4.50
CA ALA A 151 -26.55 11.66 -5.42
C ALA A 151 -26.52 12.99 -4.64
N GLY A 152 -25.34 13.59 -4.52
CA GLY A 152 -25.15 14.90 -3.87
C GLY A 152 -24.99 14.86 -2.36
N GLY A 153 -23.78 14.55 -1.87
CA GLY A 153 -23.43 14.78 -0.46
C GLY A 153 -22.10 14.12 -0.08
N ARG A 154 -21.16 14.88 0.48
CA ARG A 154 -19.89 14.33 0.99
C ARG A 154 -20.18 13.35 2.14
N PRO A 155 -19.60 12.14 2.17
CA PRO A 155 -19.82 11.24 3.29
C PRO A 155 -18.98 11.69 4.51
N ALA A 156 -19.66 11.92 5.63
CA ALA A 156 -19.03 12.04 6.94
C ALA A 156 -18.80 10.64 7.55
N PRO A 157 -17.65 10.37 8.18
CA PRO A 157 -17.39 9.07 8.78
C PRO A 157 -18.12 8.94 10.13
N GLN A 158 -19.03 7.97 10.25
CA GLN A 158 -19.59 7.57 11.53
C GLN A 158 -18.68 6.53 12.21
N ARG A 159 -18.42 6.73 13.52
CA ARG A 159 -17.59 5.85 14.37
C ARG A 159 -18.32 4.52 14.64
N ALA A 160 -17.66 3.40 14.36
CA ALA A 160 -18.08 2.08 14.85
C ALA A 160 -17.31 1.71 16.13
N GLY A 161 -18.04 1.27 17.16
CA GLY A 161 -17.56 0.99 18.51
C GLY A 161 -16.62 -0.22 18.66
N ARG A 162 -15.80 -0.15 19.71
CA ARG A 162 -14.82 -1.17 20.13
C ARG A 162 -15.48 -2.42 20.75
N LYS A 163 -14.85 -3.58 20.57
CA LYS A 163 -14.67 -4.58 21.63
C LYS A 163 -13.24 -5.13 21.61
N SER A 164 -12.66 -5.21 22.80
CA SER A 164 -11.27 -5.52 23.13
C SER A 164 -11.13 -6.95 23.64
N HIS A 165 -10.04 -7.64 23.27
CA HIS A 165 -9.43 -8.66 24.12
C HIS A 165 -7.90 -8.52 24.09
N GLN A 166 -7.32 -8.48 25.29
CA GLN A 166 -5.89 -8.45 25.57
C GLN A 166 -5.27 -9.81 25.25
N HIS A 167 -3.97 -9.84 24.94
CA HIS A 167 -2.92 -10.74 25.48
C HIS A 167 -1.57 -10.18 24.97
N GLY A 168 -0.61 -9.96 25.87
CA GLY A 168 0.65 -9.28 25.60
C GLY A 168 1.77 -10.22 25.15
N VAL A 169 2.71 -9.69 24.35
CA VAL A 169 4.16 -10.04 24.30
C VAL A 169 4.92 -8.84 23.71
N HIS A 170 6.08 -8.54 24.28
CA HIS A 170 7.00 -7.42 24.03
C HIS A 170 7.43 -7.21 22.55
N PRO A 171 7.60 -5.95 22.08
CA PRO A 171 8.05 -5.66 20.72
C PRO A 171 9.32 -4.77 20.68
N GLU A 172 10.51 -5.33 20.55
CA GLU A 172 11.72 -4.56 20.20
C GLU A 172 12.51 -5.32 19.14
N ALA A 173 12.33 -4.92 17.87
CA ALA A 173 13.24 -5.15 16.74
C ALA A 173 12.56 -4.81 15.38
N LEU A 174 11.82 -3.70 15.29
CA LEU A 174 11.33 -3.20 13.98
C LEU A 174 11.04 -1.69 14.03
N GLU A 175 12.01 -0.91 14.50
CA GLU A 175 11.96 0.55 14.47
C GLU A 175 12.91 1.09 13.40
N ILE A 176 12.35 1.56 12.28
CA ILE A 176 13.04 2.51 11.38
C ILE A 176 12.19 3.79 11.22
N ALA A 177 11.18 4.02 12.06
CA ALA A 177 10.43 5.28 12.04
C ALA A 177 9.68 5.54 13.35
N GLY A 178 9.91 6.73 13.93
CA GLY A 178 9.41 7.17 15.23
C GLY A 178 7.87 7.34 15.38
N PRO A 179 7.42 7.93 16.49
CA PRO A 179 6.06 7.76 17.01
C PRO A 179 4.96 8.33 16.10
N HIS A 180 3.85 7.59 16.02
CA HIS A 180 2.69 7.88 15.17
C HIS A 180 1.92 9.12 15.64
N ARG A 181 1.70 10.10 14.75
CA ARG A 181 0.71 11.16 14.95
C ARG A 181 -0.56 10.83 14.17
N GLY A 182 -1.55 10.23 14.86
CA GLY A 182 -2.93 10.10 14.36
C GLY A 182 -3.49 8.66 14.23
N PRO A 183 -4.82 8.49 14.35
CA PRO A 183 -5.47 7.17 14.41
C PRO A 183 -5.43 6.37 13.11
N ARG A 184 -5.35 7.03 11.94
CA ARG A 184 -5.29 6.38 10.61
C ARG A 184 -3.90 5.79 10.31
N ALA A 185 -2.83 6.52 10.61
CA ALA A 185 -1.46 6.02 10.50
C ALA A 185 -1.20 4.84 11.44
N ALA A 186 -1.76 4.90 12.65
CA ALA A 186 -1.71 3.81 13.62
C ALA A 186 -2.52 2.57 13.21
N ALA A 187 -3.59 2.72 12.40
CA ALA A 187 -4.35 1.60 11.85
C ALA A 187 -3.58 0.90 10.72
N ALA A 188 -3.02 1.65 9.78
CA ALA A 188 -2.19 1.12 8.69
C ALA A 188 -0.98 0.34 9.25
N HIS A 189 -0.29 0.87 10.26
CA HIS A 189 0.84 0.20 10.91
C HIS A 189 0.43 -1.07 11.68
N ARG A 190 -0.70 -1.06 12.39
CA ARG A 190 -1.22 -2.25 13.10
C ARG A 190 -1.65 -3.36 12.14
N LEU A 191 -2.28 -3.01 11.03
CA LEU A 191 -2.69 -3.97 9.99
C LEU A 191 -1.47 -4.54 9.25
N LEU A 192 -0.43 -3.73 9.00
CA LEU A 192 0.85 -4.21 8.47
C LEU A 192 1.49 -5.25 9.39
N ARG A 193 1.60 -4.94 10.69
CA ARG A 193 2.20 -5.84 11.68
C ARG A 193 1.43 -7.15 11.81
N ARG A 194 0.10 -7.11 11.71
CA ARG A 194 -0.74 -8.32 11.75
C ARG A 194 -0.58 -9.17 10.49
N ALA A 195 -0.67 -8.56 9.30
CA ALA A 195 -0.55 -9.26 8.03
C ALA A 195 0.84 -9.87 7.80
N LEU A 196 1.91 -9.23 8.29
CA LEU A 196 3.27 -9.78 8.24
C LEU A 196 3.46 -10.92 9.26
N ARG A 197 2.92 -10.81 10.48
CA ARG A 197 3.05 -11.85 11.52
C ARG A 197 2.24 -13.12 11.26
N GLU A 198 1.08 -12.99 10.61
CA GLU A 198 0.17 -14.11 10.33
C GLU A 198 0.53 -14.86 9.03
N ARG A 199 1.32 -14.26 8.11
CA ARG A 199 1.68 -14.89 6.81
C ARG A 199 3.14 -15.27 6.61
N LEU A 200 4.02 -14.99 7.56
CA LEU A 200 5.39 -15.48 7.55
C LEU A 200 5.56 -16.83 8.28
N ARG A 201 4.44 -17.50 8.61
CA ARG A 201 4.41 -18.83 9.24
C ARG A 201 3.91 -19.95 8.32
N ASP A 202 3.42 -19.61 7.13
CA ASP A 202 2.93 -20.53 6.09
C ASP A 202 3.66 -20.23 4.76
#